data_AF-A0A518LHK8-F1
#
_entry.id   AF-A0A518LHK8-F1
#
_cell.length_a   1.000
_cell.length_b   1.000
_cell.length_c   1.000
_cell.angle_alpha   90.00
_cell.angle_beta   90.00
_cell.angle_gamma   90.00
#
_symmetry.space_group_name_H-M   'P 1'
#
loop_
_entity.id
_entity.type
_entity.pdbx_description
1 polymer ?
#
loop_
_entity_poly.entity_id
_entity_poly.type
_entity_poly.pdbx_seq_one_letter_code
_entity_poly.pdbx_strand_id
1 'polypeptide(L)'
;MNRLNERMDAKPFEPMPVQPIGPSPMGHRIMFSLLALLAFALFAPTVVLPMIREYGAVRAEEAVLVHRCAALQDEIDHRARLVEAFAADPAVNEKLAMIDLQYRKPGEEILPVLPRVYEPAAAPKYVPPAARSELLTPDDWPDWAIRAELWAQQRHLIELFLDDDLRPIFLLMSAGLLIAAFALFAPRVPSAPRPRDEPMPRRPAQPVPGLL
;
A
#
# COMPACT_ATOMS: atom_id res chain seq x y z
N MET A 1 -48.04 -59.21 48.86
CA MET A 1 -46.72 -58.63 48.53
C MET A 1 -46.04 -59.56 47.54
N ASN A 2 -45.90 -59.15 46.26
CA ASN A 2 -44.93 -59.66 45.29
C ASN A 2 -45.19 -58.99 43.92
N ARG A 3 -44.76 -57.74 43.79
CA ARG A 3 -44.54 -57.04 42.52
C ARG A 3 -43.14 -56.46 42.61
N LEU A 4 -42.16 -57.11 42.02
CA LEU A 4 -40.80 -56.61 41.78
C LEU A 4 -40.07 -57.66 40.95
N ASN A 5 -40.17 -57.56 39.63
CA ASN A 5 -39.15 -58.01 38.67
C ASN A 5 -39.65 -57.73 37.24
N GLU A 6 -39.88 -56.45 36.96
CA GLU A 6 -39.95 -55.98 35.57
C GLU A 6 -38.50 -55.70 35.17
N ARG A 7 -37.86 -56.70 34.57
CA ARG A 7 -36.52 -56.57 33.98
C ARG A 7 -36.63 -55.56 32.84
N MET A 8 -36.19 -54.34 33.09
CA MET A 8 -35.83 -53.41 32.04
C MET A 8 -34.63 -54.00 31.29
N ASP A 9 -34.92 -54.61 30.14
CA ASP A 9 -33.92 -54.96 29.13
C ASP A 9 -33.28 -53.67 28.61
N ALA A 10 -32.23 -53.23 29.31
CA ALA A 10 -31.36 -52.16 28.85
C ALA A 10 -30.67 -52.65 27.57
N LYS A 11 -31.20 -52.24 26.42
CA LYS A 11 -30.54 -52.46 25.13
C LYS A 11 -29.15 -51.83 25.21
N PRO A 12 -28.07 -52.58 24.96
CA PRO A 12 -26.72 -52.02 24.96
C PRO A 12 -26.66 -50.89 23.94
N PHE A 13 -26.11 -49.76 24.37
CA PHE A 13 -25.92 -48.57 23.55
C PHE A 13 -24.88 -48.92 22.48
N GLU A 14 -25.32 -49.31 21.29
CA GLU A 14 -24.43 -49.47 20.14
C GLU A 14 -23.91 -48.08 19.76
N PRO A 15 -22.59 -47.82 19.86
CA PRO A 15 -22.04 -46.55 19.43
C PRO A 15 -22.31 -46.42 17.93
N MET A 16 -23.01 -45.36 17.55
CA MET A 16 -23.26 -45.02 16.15
C MET A 16 -21.93 -45.11 15.38
N PRO A 17 -21.89 -45.76 14.21
CA PRO A 17 -20.69 -45.75 13.38
C PRO A 17 -20.40 -44.30 13.01
N VAL A 18 -19.34 -43.74 13.60
CA VAL A 18 -18.78 -42.45 13.22
C VAL A 18 -18.33 -42.63 11.78
N GLN A 19 -19.16 -42.18 10.83
CA GLN A 19 -18.77 -42.20 9.43
C GLN A 19 -17.48 -41.37 9.35
N PRO A 20 -16.35 -41.96 8.90
CA PRO A 20 -15.16 -41.17 8.66
C PRO A 20 -15.56 -40.14 7.61
N ILE A 21 -15.48 -38.86 7.97
CA ILE A 21 -15.65 -37.76 7.02
C ILE A 21 -14.55 -37.97 5.98
N GLY A 22 -14.89 -38.67 4.90
CA GLY A 22 -14.00 -38.86 3.78
C GLY A 22 -13.61 -37.48 3.28
N PRO A 23 -12.33 -37.23 2.94
CA PRO A 23 -11.87 -35.91 2.55
C PRO A 23 -12.68 -35.45 1.34
N SER A 24 -13.64 -34.53 1.55
CA SER A 24 -14.40 -34.01 0.44
C SER A 24 -13.45 -33.15 -0.40
N PRO A 25 -13.30 -33.42 -1.71
CA PRO A 25 -12.37 -32.69 -2.56
C PRO A 25 -12.75 -31.22 -2.68
N MET A 26 -14.04 -30.90 -2.52
CA MET A 26 -14.55 -29.52 -2.44
C MET A 26 -14.10 -28.81 -1.16
N GLY A 27 -14.16 -29.47 0.00
CA GLY A 27 -13.74 -28.86 1.28
C GLY A 27 -12.26 -28.48 1.28
N HIS A 28 -11.40 -29.31 0.70
CA HIS A 28 -9.96 -29.03 0.57
C HIS A 28 -9.69 -27.80 -0.29
N ARG A 29 -10.40 -27.66 -1.42
CA ARG A 29 -10.29 -26.48 -2.29
C ARG A 29 -10.75 -25.21 -1.59
N ILE A 30 -11.86 -25.27 -0.84
CA ILE A 30 -12.38 -24.12 -0.10
C ILE A 30 -11.39 -23.70 0.99
N MET A 31 -10.85 -24.64 1.78
CA MET A 31 -9.87 -24.33 2.82
C MET A 31 -8.57 -23.74 2.25
N PHE A 32 -8.07 -24.29 1.15
CA PHE A 32 -6.91 -23.73 0.44
C PHE A 32 -7.18 -22.28 0.01
N SER A 33 -8.31 -22.03 -0.65
CA SER A 33 -8.68 -20.69 -1.11
C SER A 33 -8.83 -19.71 0.05
N LEU A 34 -9.41 -20.13 1.19
CA LEU A 34 -9.52 -19.30 2.39
C LEU A 34 -8.15 -18.93 2.97
N LEU A 35 -7.24 -19.89 3.08
CA LEU A 35 -5.88 -19.64 3.57
C LEU A 35 -5.10 -18.73 2.62
N ALA A 36 -5.21 -18.95 1.31
CA ALA A 36 -4.57 -18.11 0.30
C ALA A 36 -5.13 -16.68 0.33
N LEU A 37 -6.45 -16.52 0.47
CA LEU A 37 -7.10 -15.22 0.58
C LEU A 37 -6.70 -14.51 1.87
N LEU A 38 -6.60 -15.23 2.99
CA LEU A 38 -6.12 -14.67 4.26
C LEU A 38 -4.66 -14.21 4.17
N ALA A 39 -3.79 -15.02 3.56
CA ALA A 39 -2.40 -14.63 3.31
C ALA A 39 -2.33 -13.36 2.45
N PHE A 40 -3.12 -13.30 1.38
CA PHE A 40 -3.21 -12.13 0.51
C PHE A 40 -3.75 -10.90 1.24
N ALA A 41 -4.76 -11.06 2.10
CA ALA A 41 -5.35 -9.98 2.88
C ALA A 41 -4.37 -9.35 3.89
N LEU A 42 -3.34 -10.09 4.31
CA LEU A 42 -2.26 -9.58 5.15
C LEU A 42 -1.10 -9.00 4.32
N PHE A 43 -0.78 -9.64 3.20
CA PHE A 43 0.31 -9.24 2.31
C PHE A 43 0.00 -7.96 1.53
N ALA A 44 -1.20 -7.82 0.98
CA ALA A 44 -1.58 -6.66 0.19
C ALA A 44 -1.43 -5.34 0.97
N PRO A 45 -2.02 -5.16 2.17
CA PRO A 45 -1.87 -3.90 2.89
C PRO A 45 -0.43 -3.66 3.37
N THR A 46 0.31 -4.69 3.78
CA THR A 46 1.71 -4.53 4.24
C THR A 46 2.66 -3.98 3.17
N VAL A 47 2.37 -4.25 1.89
CA VAL A 47 3.19 -3.77 0.76
C VAL A 47 2.61 -2.51 0.14
N VAL A 48 1.29 -2.43 0.00
CA VAL A 48 0.62 -1.34 -0.72
C VAL A 48 0.59 -0.05 0.11
N LEU A 49 0.35 -0.11 1.43
CA LEU A 49 0.33 1.09 2.27
C LEU A 49 1.65 1.89 2.27
N PRO A 50 2.84 1.30 2.47
CA PRO A 50 4.07 2.08 2.46
C PRO A 50 4.32 2.71 1.09
N MET A 51 4.00 2.00 -0.01
CA MET A 51 4.13 2.53 -1.37
C MET A 51 3.21 3.74 -1.60
N ILE A 52 1.97 3.70 -1.10
CA ILE A 52 1.04 4.84 -1.15
C ILE A 52 1.61 6.02 -0.36
N ARG A 53 2.16 5.78 0.83
CA ARG A 53 2.75 6.83 1.65
C ARG A 53 3.94 7.49 0.97
N GLU A 54 4.83 6.71 0.37
CA GLU A 54 5.96 7.24 -0.41
C GLU A 54 5.48 8.08 -1.58
N TYR A 55 4.48 7.59 -2.33
CA TYR A 55 3.88 8.35 -3.43
C TYR A 55 3.25 9.67 -2.94
N GLY A 56 2.54 9.63 -1.82
CA GLY A 56 1.95 10.81 -1.19
C GLY A 56 2.99 11.83 -0.74
N ALA A 57 4.11 11.37 -0.16
CA ALA A 57 5.22 12.23 0.24
C ALA A 57 5.84 12.95 -0.96
N VAL A 58 6.09 12.22 -2.06
CA VAL A 58 6.63 12.82 -3.30
C VAL A 58 5.68 13.86 -3.87
N ARG A 59 4.36 13.59 -3.86
CA ARG A 59 3.35 14.55 -4.33
C ARG A 59 3.27 15.81 -3.46
N ALA A 60 3.36 15.66 -2.15
CA ALA A 60 3.38 16.80 -1.24
C ALA A 60 4.64 17.67 -1.47
N GLU A 61 5.79 17.06 -1.69
CA GLU A 61 7.02 17.77 -2.05
C GLU A 61 6.89 18.50 -3.38
N GLU A 62 6.31 17.85 -4.40
CA GLU A 62 6.02 18.46 -5.69
C GLU A 62 5.15 19.71 -5.54
N ALA A 63 4.08 19.65 -4.75
CA ALA A 63 3.21 20.79 -4.50
C ALA A 63 3.95 21.97 -3.83
N VAL A 64 4.82 21.69 -2.85
CA VAL A 64 5.64 22.72 -2.20
C VAL A 64 6.62 23.35 -3.19
N LEU A 65 7.24 22.54 -4.05
CA LEU A 65 8.16 23.02 -5.08
C LEU A 65 7.44 23.91 -6.10
N VAL A 66 6.25 23.50 -6.57
CA VAL A 66 5.43 24.30 -7.49
C VAL A 66 5.10 25.66 -6.87
N HIS A 67 4.69 25.70 -5.61
CA HIS A 67 4.43 26.96 -4.91
C HIS A 67 5.68 27.85 -4.80
N ARG A 68 6.85 27.27 -4.51
CA ARG A 68 8.11 28.02 -4.47
C ARG A 68 8.51 28.54 -5.83
N CYS A 69 8.36 27.75 -6.89
CA CYS A 69 8.60 28.17 -8.26
C CYS A 69 7.69 29.34 -8.65
N ALA A 70 6.39 29.27 -8.31
CA ALA A 70 5.45 30.36 -8.54
C ALA A 70 5.87 31.65 -7.80
N ALA A 71 6.21 31.55 -6.51
CA ALA A 71 6.66 32.70 -5.73
C ALA A 71 7.97 33.33 -6.27
N LEU A 72 8.91 32.49 -6.71
CA LEU A 72 10.15 32.97 -7.35
C LEU A 72 9.86 33.63 -8.70
N GLN A 73 8.92 33.12 -9.47
CA GLN A 73 8.50 33.71 -10.74
C GLN A 73 7.86 35.09 -10.50
N ASP A 74 6.98 35.21 -9.52
CA ASP A 74 6.36 36.49 -9.15
C ASP A 74 7.41 37.54 -8.75
N GLU A 75 8.44 37.12 -8.02
CA GLU A 75 9.56 37.99 -7.63
C GLU A 75 10.41 38.41 -8.84
N ILE A 76 10.68 37.50 -9.78
CA ILE A 76 11.38 37.81 -11.03
C ILE A 76 10.57 38.83 -11.83
N ASP A 77 9.27 38.62 -11.99
CA ASP A 77 8.38 39.51 -12.73
C ASP A 77 8.27 40.87 -12.04
N HIS A 78 8.24 40.90 -10.70
CA HIS A 78 8.27 42.15 -9.94
C HIS A 78 9.57 42.92 -10.19
N ARG A 79 10.73 42.26 -10.12
CA ARG A 79 12.03 42.89 -10.39
C ARG A 79 12.18 43.32 -11.84
N ALA A 80 11.68 42.53 -12.80
CA ALA A 80 11.69 42.90 -14.22
C ALA A 80 10.92 44.21 -14.45
N ARG A 81 9.72 44.34 -13.86
CA ARG A 81 8.93 45.59 -13.90
C ARG A 81 9.66 46.76 -13.26
N LEU A 82 10.37 46.54 -12.14
CA LEU A 82 11.18 47.59 -11.52
C LEU A 82 12.34 48.02 -12.43
N VAL A 83 13.06 47.07 -13.02
CA VAL A 83 14.16 47.36 -13.96
C VAL A 83 13.65 48.11 -15.19
N GLU A 84 12.51 47.72 -15.74
CA GLU A 84 11.87 48.43 -16.85
C GLU A 84 11.48 49.86 -16.46
N ALA A 85 10.88 50.05 -15.28
CA ALA A 85 10.55 51.37 -14.76
C ALA A 85 11.81 52.23 -14.53
N PHE A 86 12.90 51.64 -14.02
CA PHE A 86 14.18 52.32 -13.85
C PHE A 86 14.83 52.68 -15.20
N ALA A 87 14.71 51.84 -16.21
CA ALA A 87 15.24 52.11 -17.54
C ALA A 87 14.44 53.23 -18.26
N ALA A 88 13.14 53.33 -17.99
CA ALA A 88 12.26 54.31 -18.62
C ALA A 88 12.34 55.71 -17.98
N ASP A 89 12.68 55.84 -16.69
CA ASP A 89 12.72 57.14 -15.99
C ASP A 89 14.15 57.67 -15.77
N PRO A 90 14.59 58.67 -16.56
CA PRO A 90 15.92 59.28 -16.40
C PRO A 90 16.10 59.99 -15.04
N ALA A 91 15.03 60.46 -14.40
CA ALA A 91 15.12 61.11 -13.09
C ALA A 91 15.45 60.11 -11.97
N VAL A 92 15.07 58.84 -12.14
CA VAL A 92 15.41 57.79 -11.18
C VAL A 92 16.85 57.35 -11.35
N ASN A 93 17.37 57.26 -12.57
CA ASN A 93 18.80 57.04 -12.82
C ASN A 93 19.67 58.15 -12.22
N GLU A 94 19.25 59.41 -12.28
CA GLU A 94 19.98 60.52 -11.65
C GLU A 94 19.99 60.40 -10.12
N LYS A 95 18.85 60.01 -9.51
CA LYS A 95 18.78 59.71 -8.07
C LYS A 95 19.62 58.50 -7.67
N LEU A 96 19.63 57.44 -8.47
CA LEU A 96 20.43 56.25 -8.20
C LEU A 96 21.92 56.58 -8.30
N ALA A 97 22.33 57.39 -9.28
CA ALA A 97 23.70 57.90 -9.37
C ALA A 97 24.09 58.77 -8.16
N MET A 98 23.17 59.57 -7.61
CA MET A 98 23.41 60.30 -6.36
C MET A 98 23.56 59.37 -5.15
N ILE A 99 22.80 58.28 -5.06
CA ILE A 99 22.80 57.38 -3.90
C ILE A 99 23.96 56.37 -3.96
N ASP A 100 24.10 55.64 -5.06
CA ASP A 100 25.07 54.54 -5.21
C ASP A 100 26.46 55.04 -5.63
N LEU A 101 26.52 55.98 -6.59
CA LEU A 101 27.80 56.53 -7.08
C LEU A 101 28.23 57.79 -6.30
N GLN A 102 27.45 58.21 -5.30
CA GLN A 102 27.64 59.46 -4.56
C GLN A 102 27.85 60.66 -5.49
N TYR A 103 27.20 60.67 -6.65
CA TYR A 103 27.33 61.75 -7.61
C TYR A 103 26.79 63.04 -6.99
N ARG A 104 27.56 64.13 -7.05
CA ARG A 104 27.19 65.42 -6.42
C ARG A 104 27.02 66.48 -7.49
N LYS A 105 25.87 67.14 -7.53
CA LYS A 105 25.74 68.40 -8.27
C LYS A 105 26.51 69.49 -7.52
N PRO A 106 27.31 70.32 -8.21
CA PRO A 106 28.09 71.36 -7.55
C PRO A 106 27.16 72.40 -6.92
N GLY A 107 27.22 72.53 -5.58
CA GLY A 107 26.48 73.53 -4.80
C GLY A 107 25.40 72.99 -3.85
N GLU A 108 25.16 71.68 -3.78
CA GLU A 108 24.15 71.09 -2.87
C GLU A 108 24.73 70.74 -1.47
N GLU A 109 24.01 71.12 -0.41
CA GLU A 109 24.30 70.80 0.99
C GLU A 109 23.29 69.77 1.50
N ILE A 110 23.76 68.58 1.91
CA ILE A 110 22.89 67.44 2.27
C ILE A 110 22.75 67.34 3.79
N LEU A 111 21.51 67.36 4.28
CA LEU A 111 21.16 67.05 5.67
C LEU A 111 20.94 65.53 5.84
N PRO A 112 21.69 64.84 6.71
CA PRO A 112 21.53 63.40 6.91
C PRO A 112 20.22 63.10 7.65
N VAL A 113 19.30 62.43 6.96
CA VAL A 113 18.08 61.87 7.56
C VAL A 113 18.36 60.41 7.93
N LEU A 114 18.15 60.05 9.20
CA LEU A 114 18.34 58.68 9.69
C LEU A 114 17.48 57.68 8.90
N PRO A 115 18.02 56.50 8.54
CA PRO A 115 17.31 55.54 7.71
C PRO A 115 16.08 54.98 8.44
N ARG A 116 14.94 54.94 7.74
CA ARG A 116 13.77 54.18 8.18
C ARG A 116 14.13 52.70 8.20
N VAL A 117 13.91 52.07 9.35
CA VAL A 117 14.10 50.63 9.55
C VAL A 117 13.16 49.89 8.61
N TYR A 118 13.73 49.12 7.69
CA TYR A 118 12.98 48.21 6.82
C TYR A 118 12.70 46.94 7.62
N GLU A 119 11.44 46.69 7.96
CA GLU A 119 11.05 45.42 8.61
C GLU A 119 11.19 44.29 7.57
N PRO A 120 12.03 43.27 7.82
CA PRO A 120 12.20 42.17 6.89
C PRO A 120 10.87 41.39 6.75
N ALA A 121 10.58 40.96 5.52
CA ALA A 121 9.41 40.16 5.22
C ALA A 121 9.30 38.94 6.15
N ALA A 122 8.07 38.67 6.61
CA ALA A 122 7.79 37.60 7.56
C ALA A 122 8.38 36.26 7.09
N ALA A 123 9.11 35.60 7.99
CA ALA A 123 9.70 34.29 7.72
C ALA A 123 8.63 33.29 7.25
N PRO A 124 8.96 32.40 6.30
CA PRO A 124 8.02 31.40 5.80
C PRO A 124 7.45 30.58 6.96
N LYS A 125 6.12 30.42 7.00
CA LYS A 125 5.42 29.62 8.01
C LYS A 125 6.02 28.21 8.02
N TYR A 126 6.48 27.78 9.20
CA TYR A 126 6.91 26.41 9.44
C TYR A 126 5.71 25.47 9.25
N VAL A 127 5.79 24.61 8.24
CA VAL A 127 4.84 23.50 8.07
C VAL A 127 5.42 22.31 8.84
N PRO A 128 4.76 21.85 9.92
CA PRO A 128 5.24 20.69 10.65
C PRO A 128 5.28 19.46 9.73
N PRO A 129 6.28 18.57 9.91
CA PRO A 129 6.33 17.32 9.15
C PRO A 129 5.09 16.48 9.48
N ALA A 130 4.49 15.90 8.44
CA ALA A 130 3.29 15.06 8.55
C ALA A 130 3.52 13.93 9.57
N ALA A 131 2.48 13.60 10.34
CA ALA A 131 2.58 12.58 11.38
C ALA A 131 2.91 11.21 10.75
N ARG A 132 3.67 10.36 11.46
CA ARG A 132 4.05 9.01 10.96
C ARG A 132 2.86 8.13 10.60
N SER A 133 1.69 8.45 11.14
CA SER A 133 0.43 7.73 10.97
C SER A 133 -0.45 8.24 9.82
N GLU A 134 -0.09 9.35 9.19
CA GLU A 134 -0.89 9.96 8.13
C GLU A 134 -0.46 9.40 6.78
N LEU A 135 -1.40 8.76 6.09
CA LEU A 135 -1.28 8.55 4.65
C LEU A 135 -1.45 9.93 4.02
N LEU A 136 -0.43 10.38 3.28
CA LEU A 136 -0.46 11.63 2.50
C LEU A 136 -1.28 11.39 1.22
N THR A 137 -2.52 10.96 1.37
CA THR A 137 -3.37 10.63 0.24
C THR A 137 -3.70 11.88 -0.58
N PRO A 138 -3.50 11.84 -1.90
CA PRO A 138 -3.89 12.93 -2.79
C PRO A 138 -5.39 13.22 -2.75
N ASP A 139 -5.78 14.49 -2.83
CA ASP A 139 -7.18 14.94 -2.84
C ASP A 139 -7.98 14.44 -4.06
N ASP A 140 -7.30 14.00 -5.13
CA ASP A 140 -7.89 13.51 -6.38
C ASP A 140 -8.23 12.01 -6.36
N TRP A 141 -8.12 11.37 -5.20
CA TRP A 141 -8.44 9.95 -5.06
C TRP A 141 -9.94 9.64 -5.20
N PRO A 142 -10.29 8.45 -5.73
CA PRO A 142 -11.69 8.06 -5.87
C PRO A 142 -12.37 7.89 -4.50
N ASP A 143 -13.64 8.27 -4.38
CA ASP A 143 -14.41 8.28 -3.11
C ASP A 143 -14.39 6.98 -2.32
N TRP A 144 -14.23 5.84 -3.00
CA TRP A 144 -14.13 4.54 -2.32
C TRP A 144 -12.81 4.38 -1.56
N ALA A 145 -11.72 4.94 -2.09
CA ALA A 145 -10.40 4.88 -1.48
C ALA A 145 -10.34 5.78 -0.24
N ILE A 146 -10.90 6.99 -0.33
CA ILE A 146 -11.03 7.91 0.81
C ILE A 146 -11.86 7.29 1.94
N ARG A 147 -12.98 6.62 1.61
CA ARG A 147 -13.80 5.90 2.59
C ARG A 147 -13.07 4.71 3.22
N ALA A 148 -12.30 3.97 2.42
CA ALA A 148 -11.50 2.85 2.92
C ALA A 148 -10.39 3.32 3.87
N GLU A 149 -9.74 4.43 3.56
CA GLU A 149 -8.75 5.07 4.42
C GLU A 149 -9.36 5.51 5.74
N LEU A 150 -10.45 6.29 5.71
CA LEU A 150 -11.15 6.75 6.90
C LEU A 150 -11.56 5.58 7.80
N TRP A 151 -12.08 4.50 7.21
CA TRP A 151 -12.42 3.28 7.93
C TRP A 151 -11.19 2.62 8.57
N ALA A 152 -10.08 2.54 7.83
CA ALA A 152 -8.84 1.95 8.33
C ALA A 152 -8.19 2.80 9.43
N GLN A 153 -8.30 4.13 9.34
CA GLN A 153 -7.77 5.09 10.30
C GLN A 153 -8.54 5.03 11.62
N GLN A 154 -9.87 4.98 11.56
CA GLN A 154 -10.74 4.79 12.74
C GLN A 154 -10.45 3.50 13.49
N ARG A 155 -9.88 2.50 12.81
CA ARG A 155 -9.55 1.19 13.38
C ARG A 155 -8.07 1.04 13.76
N HIS A 156 -7.26 2.09 13.61
CA HIS A 156 -5.81 2.07 13.82
C HIS A 156 -5.07 0.98 13.00
N LEU A 157 -5.67 0.53 11.90
CA LEU A 157 -5.06 -0.51 11.05
C LEU A 157 -3.88 0.06 10.26
N ILE A 158 -3.97 1.33 9.86
CA ILE A 158 -2.92 2.03 9.12
C ILE A 158 -1.62 2.03 9.94
N GLU A 159 -1.70 2.43 11.21
CA GLU A 159 -0.53 2.47 12.12
C GLU A 159 0.12 1.09 12.27
N LEU A 160 -0.68 0.03 12.40
CA LEU A 160 -0.20 -1.34 12.57
C LEU A 160 0.58 -1.86 11.34
N PHE A 161 0.12 -1.52 10.14
CA PHE A 161 0.78 -1.97 8.90
C PHE A 161 1.93 -1.07 8.45
N LEU A 162 1.92 0.20 8.87
CA LEU A 162 2.99 1.16 8.61
C LEU A 162 4.16 1.06 9.58
N ASP A 163 3.99 0.41 10.74
CA ASP A 163 5.08 0.19 11.68
C ASP A 163 6.20 -0.68 11.06
N ASP A 164 7.41 -0.14 11.01
CA ASP A 164 8.58 -0.78 10.42
C ASP A 164 9.00 -2.03 11.21
N ASP A 165 8.74 -2.07 12.52
CA ASP A 165 9.09 -3.19 13.39
C ASP A 165 8.14 -4.39 13.21
N LEU A 166 6.86 -4.12 12.91
CA LEU A 166 5.83 -5.16 12.78
C LEU A 166 5.69 -5.69 11.35
N ARG A 167 6.04 -4.89 10.33
CA ARG A 167 5.97 -5.27 8.92
C ARG A 167 6.68 -6.59 8.58
N PRO A 168 7.94 -6.84 8.99
CA PRO A 168 8.62 -8.11 8.68
C PRO A 168 7.89 -9.30 9.31
N ILE A 169 7.25 -9.13 10.47
CA ILE A 169 6.49 -10.18 11.14
C ILE A 169 5.24 -10.53 10.33
N PHE A 170 4.48 -9.54 9.86
CA PHE A 170 3.31 -9.78 9.02
C PHE A 170 3.66 -10.40 7.66
N LEU A 171 4.77 -9.98 7.05
CA LEU A 171 5.28 -10.57 5.82
C LEU A 171 5.69 -12.04 6.05
N LEU A 172 6.39 -12.32 7.15
CA LEU A 172 6.77 -13.69 7.50
C LEU A 172 5.54 -14.57 7.80
N MET A 173 4.53 -14.02 8.47
CA MET A 173 3.28 -14.72 8.76
C MET A 173 2.47 -15.01 7.48
N SER A 174 2.37 -14.04 6.57
CA SER A 174 1.69 -14.23 5.28
C SER A 174 2.42 -15.26 4.40
N ALA A 175 3.76 -15.21 4.35
CA ALA A 175 4.57 -16.21 3.67
C ALA A 175 4.39 -17.60 4.29
N GLY A 176 4.40 -17.69 5.63
CA GLY A 176 4.15 -18.93 6.36
C GLY A 176 2.76 -19.51 6.11
N LEU A 177 1.72 -18.68 6.09
CA LEU A 177 0.35 -19.06 5.74
C LEU A 177 0.25 -19.60 4.31
N LEU A 178 0.92 -18.94 3.37
CA LEU A 178 0.92 -19.36 1.97
C LEU A 178 1.66 -20.70 1.81
N ILE A 179 2.85 -20.85 2.41
CA ILE A 179 3.59 -22.13 2.42
C ILE A 179 2.75 -23.23 3.07
N ALA A 180 2.08 -22.95 4.19
CA ALA A 180 1.21 -23.90 4.86
C ALA A 180 0.00 -24.30 4.00
N ALA A 181 -0.61 -23.33 3.31
CA ALA A 181 -1.70 -23.61 2.37
C ALA A 181 -1.24 -24.56 1.26
N PHE A 182 -0.07 -24.31 0.67
CA PHE A 182 0.50 -25.18 -0.35
C PHE A 182 0.94 -26.54 0.20
N ALA A 183 1.57 -26.61 1.38
CA ALA A 183 2.04 -27.86 1.95
C ALA A 183 0.89 -28.78 2.38
N LEU A 184 -0.16 -28.22 2.97
CA LEU A 184 -1.32 -28.98 3.47
C LEU A 184 -2.29 -29.35 2.36
N PHE A 185 -2.47 -28.49 1.36
CA PHE A 185 -3.49 -28.65 0.32
C PHE A 185 -2.92 -28.73 -1.09
N ALA A 186 -1.62 -29.07 -1.24
CA ALA A 186 -0.99 -29.28 -2.54
C ALA A 186 -1.91 -30.14 -3.42
N PRO A 187 -2.25 -29.71 -4.64
CA PRO A 187 -3.04 -30.52 -5.54
C PRO A 187 -2.25 -31.79 -5.82
N ARG A 188 -2.66 -32.90 -5.20
CA ARG A 188 -2.12 -34.22 -5.54
C ARG A 188 -2.48 -34.43 -7.00
N VAL A 189 -1.48 -34.38 -7.87
CA VAL A 189 -1.62 -34.75 -9.27
C VAL A 189 -2.26 -36.14 -9.26
N PRO A 190 -3.45 -36.34 -9.85
CA PRO A 190 -4.04 -37.66 -9.93
C PRO A 190 -3.01 -38.54 -10.61
N SER A 191 -2.43 -39.49 -9.87
CA SER A 191 -1.53 -40.48 -10.45
C SER A 191 -2.27 -41.08 -11.64
N ALA A 192 -1.69 -40.92 -12.83
CA ALA A 192 -2.31 -41.31 -14.09
C ALA A 192 -2.98 -42.67 -13.92
N PRO A 193 -4.23 -42.85 -14.40
CA PRO A 193 -4.94 -44.11 -14.26
C PRO A 193 -4.01 -45.21 -14.77
N ARG A 194 -3.55 -46.06 -13.85
CA ARG A 194 -2.72 -47.23 -14.18
C ARG A 194 -3.48 -47.95 -15.30
N PRO A 195 -2.90 -48.13 -16.50
CA PRO A 195 -3.59 -48.79 -17.59
C PRO A 195 -4.11 -50.12 -17.04
N ARG A 196 -5.43 -50.22 -16.94
CA ARG A 196 -6.13 -51.45 -16.59
C ARG A 196 -5.57 -52.53 -17.50
N ASP A 197 -5.19 -53.64 -16.89
CA ASP A 197 -4.77 -54.87 -17.56
C ASP A 197 -5.53 -55.02 -18.88
N GLU A 198 -4.85 -54.76 -19.99
CA GLU A 198 -5.35 -55.19 -21.29
C GLU A 198 -5.58 -56.70 -21.17
N PRO A 199 -6.78 -57.20 -21.47
CA PRO A 199 -7.00 -58.64 -21.51
C PRO A 199 -6.00 -59.21 -22.52
N MET A 200 -5.11 -60.07 -22.02
CA MET A 200 -4.11 -60.77 -22.83
C MET A 200 -4.72 -61.19 -24.18
N PRO A 201 -4.09 -60.85 -25.32
CA PRO A 201 -4.54 -61.35 -26.60
C PRO A 201 -4.50 -62.88 -26.56
N ARG A 202 -5.67 -63.51 -26.69
CA ARG A 202 -5.80 -64.97 -26.80
C ARG A 202 -4.90 -65.44 -27.94
N ARG A 203 -3.86 -66.20 -27.58
CA ARG A 203 -2.95 -66.86 -28.51
C ARG A 203 -3.78 -67.71 -29.48
N PRO A 204 -3.71 -67.52 -30.81
CA PRO A 204 -4.39 -68.40 -31.74
C PRO A 204 -3.81 -69.81 -31.62
N ALA A 205 -4.69 -70.80 -31.49
CA ALA A 205 -4.33 -72.21 -31.46
C ALA A 205 -3.60 -72.58 -32.75
N GLN A 206 -2.36 -73.06 -32.63
CA GLN A 206 -1.65 -73.64 -33.76
C GLN A 206 -2.33 -74.96 -34.16
N PRO A 207 -2.65 -75.19 -35.44
CA PRO A 207 -3.09 -76.49 -35.92
C PRO A 207 -1.91 -77.47 -35.86
N VAL A 208 -2.13 -78.62 -35.20
CA VAL A 208 -1.18 -79.74 -35.17
C VAL A 208 -1.19 -80.41 -36.54
N PRO A 209 -0.08 -80.41 -37.30
CA PRO A 209 0.00 -81.12 -38.56
C PRO A 209 0.58 -82.53 -38.32
N GLY A 210 -0.20 -83.57 -38.62
CA GLY A 210 0.33 -84.94 -38.69
C GLY A 210 -0.66 -86.01 -38.24
N LEU A 211 -1.61 -86.36 -39.10
CA LEU A 211 -2.35 -87.62 -39.05
C LEU A 211 -2.77 -87.99 -40.47
N LEU A 212 -1.79 -88.48 -41.24
CA LEU A 212 -1.94 -89.37 -42.38
C LEU A 212 -0.77 -90.36 -42.35
#